data_AF-I3E0D4-F1
#
_entry.id   AF-I3E0D4-F1
#
_cell.length_a   1.000
_cell.length_b   1.000
_cell.length_c   1.000
_cell.angle_alpha   90.00
_cell.angle_beta   90.00
_cell.angle_gamma   90.00
#
_symmetry.space_group_name_H-M   'P 1'
#
loop_
_entity.id
_entity.type
_entity.pdbx_description
1 polymer ?
#
loop_
_entity_poly.entity_id
_entity_poly.type
_entity_poly.pdbx_seq_one_letter_code
_entity_poly.pdbx_strand_id
1 'polypeptide(L)' 'MLSMIQQHHIKYLHQYKGLSLRAIARETNHDFKTVKKYAYKEDDNSLPSERKKNKGSKLDPYKLCICRFI' A
#
# COMPACT_ATOMS: atom_id res chain seq x y z
N MET A 1 7.89 -8.60 16.14
CA MET A 1 7.12 -8.14 14.96
C MET A 1 8.10 -7.35 14.09
N LEU A 2 8.18 -7.61 12.78
CA LEU A 2 9.13 -6.92 11.88
C LEU A 2 8.70 -5.48 11.58
N SER A 3 9.65 -4.58 11.34
CA SER A 3 9.36 -3.23 10.83
C SER A 3 8.81 -3.30 9.40
N MET A 4 8.03 -2.29 8.97
CA MET A 4 7.50 -2.23 7.60
C MET A 4 8.60 -2.35 6.54
N ILE A 5 9.75 -1.73 6.79
CA ILE A 5 10.92 -1.78 5.89
C ILE A 5 11.43 -3.21 5.73
N GLN A 6 11.54 -3.96 6.82
CA GLN A 6 11.97 -5.37 6.77
C GLN A 6 10.94 -6.25 6.06
N GLN A 7 9.64 -6.00 6.24
CA GLN A 7 8.58 -6.74 5.56
C GLN A 7 8.62 -6.50 4.04
N HIS A 8 8.74 -5.24 3.61
CA HIS A 8 8.90 -4.89 2.20
C HIS A 8 10.20 -5.46 1.61
N HIS A 9 11.29 -5.48 2.38
CA HIS A 9 12.54 -6.09 1.93
C HIS A 9 12.39 -7.59 1.64
N ILE A 10 11.76 -8.35 2.55
CA ILE A 10 11.47 -9.79 2.33
C ILE A 10 10.63 -9.99 1.05
N LYS A 11 9.59 -9.18 0.87
CA LYS A 11 8.72 -9.26 -0.31
C LYS A 11 9.48 -8.93 -1.60
N TYR A 12 10.35 -7.92 -1.56
CA TYR A 12 11.20 -7.53 -2.68
C TYR A 12 12.15 -8.67 -3.09
N LEU A 13 12.82 -9.31 -2.12
CA LEU A 13 13.73 -10.43 -2.36
C LEU A 13 13.00 -11.63 -3.00
N HIS A 14 11.75 -11.88 -2.60
CA HIS A 14 10.95 -12.96 -3.16
C HIS A 14 10.45 -12.64 -4.58
N GLN A 15 9.80 -11.49 -4.78
CA GLN A 15 9.11 -11.15 -6.02
C GLN A 15 10.05 -10.67 -7.13
N TYR A 16 11.03 -9.83 -6.79
CA TYR A 16 11.89 -9.18 -7.79
C TYR A 16 13.23 -9.88 -7.97
N LYS A 17 13.84 -10.36 -6.88
CA LYS A 17 15.09 -11.14 -6.99
C LYS A 17 14.87 -12.62 -7.25
N GLY A 18 13.65 -13.14 -7.06
CA GLY A 18 13.33 -14.56 -7.27
C GLY A 18 14.03 -15.50 -6.29
N LEU A 19 14.44 -15.01 -5.12
CA LEU A 19 15.14 -15.82 -4.13
C LEU A 19 14.20 -16.82 -3.45
N SER A 20 14.71 -18.03 -3.18
CA SER A 20 13.97 -19.00 -2.38
C SER A 20 13.77 -18.50 -0.94
N LEU A 21 12.66 -18.89 -0.31
CA LEU A 21 12.35 -18.52 1.08
C LEU A 21 13.48 -18.88 2.07
N ARG A 22 14.23 -19.96 1.81
CA ARG A 22 15.40 -20.38 2.62
C ARG A 22 16.63 -19.51 2.40
N ALA A 23 16.84 -18.99 1.19
CA ALA A 23 17.89 -18.01 0.94
C ALA A 23 17.56 -16.70 1.66
N ILE A 24 16.31 -16.25 1.57
CA ILE A 24 15.84 -15.03 2.24
C ILE A 24 15.98 -15.14 3.76
N ALA A 25 15.66 -16.29 4.35
CA ALA A 25 15.84 -16.53 5.79
C ALA A 25 17.31 -16.40 6.24
N ARG A 26 18.25 -16.89 5.43
CA ARG A 26 19.69 -16.77 5.70
C ARG A 26 20.19 -15.33 5.51
N GLU A 27 19.75 -14.64 4.46
CA GLU A 27 20.15 -13.24 4.20
C GLU A 27 19.61 -12.27 5.27
N THR A 28 18.36 -12.46 5.67
CA THR A 28 17.68 -11.55 6.62
C THR A 28 17.86 -11.94 8.08
N ASN A 29 18.49 -13.09 8.38
CA ASN A 29 18.59 -13.67 9.72
C ASN A 29 17.22 -13.73 10.43
N HIS A 30 16.21 -14.19 9.69
CA HIS A 30 14.85 -14.32 10.19
C HIS A 30 14.38 -15.76 10.10
N ASP A 31 13.48 -16.12 11.01
CA ASP A 31 12.95 -17.47 11.07
C ASP A 31 12.10 -17.79 9.82
N PHE A 32 12.08 -19.04 9.40
CA PHE A 32 11.46 -19.44 8.14
C PHE A 32 9.95 -19.12 8.13
N LYS A 33 9.29 -19.31 9.29
CA LYS A 33 7.87 -18.99 9.46
C LYS A 33 7.59 -17.50 9.22
N THR A 34 8.45 -16.61 9.73
CA THR A 34 8.32 -15.17 9.51
C THR A 34 8.52 -14.78 8.06
N VAL A 35 9.54 -15.34 7.40
CA VAL A 35 9.78 -15.08 5.97
C VAL A 35 8.60 -15.55 5.13
N LYS A 36 8.10 -16.77 5.36
CA LYS A 36 6.92 -17.30 4.67
C LYS A 36 5.70 -16.40 4.87
N LYS A 37 5.45 -15.94 6.10
CA LYS A 37 4.32 -15.05 6.41
C LYS A 37 4.37 -13.76 5.59
N TYR A 38 5.53 -13.10 5.52
CA TYR A 38 5.65 -11.79 4.86
C TYR A 38 5.88 -11.88 3.35
N ALA A 39 6.45 -12.96 2.85
CA ALA A 39 6.61 -13.18 1.40
C ALA A 39 5.26 -13.31 0.67
N TYR A 40 4.26 -13.91 1.31
CA TYR A 40 2.90 -14.07 0.77
C TYR A 40 1.88 -13.08 1.34
N LYS A 41 2.33 -12.05 2.07
CA LYS A 41 1.42 -11.05 2.62
C LYS A 41 0.97 -10.12 1.49
N GLU A 42 -0.34 -9.99 1.33
CA GLU A 42 -0.92 -8.98 0.44
C GLU A 42 -0.52 -7.58 0.89
N ASP A 43 -0.30 -6.68 -0.07
CA ASP A 43 -0.02 -5.29 0.26
C ASP A 43 -1.32 -4.65 0.75
N ASP A 44 -1.47 -4.54 2.07
CA ASP A 44 -2.55 -3.79 2.72
C ASP A 44 -2.42 -2.26 2.49
N ASN A 45 -1.56 -1.82 1.56
CA ASN A 45 -1.45 -0.43 1.15
C ASN A 45 -2.61 -0.06 0.23
N SER A 46 -3.84 -0.28 0.71
CA SER A 46 -5.03 0.25 0.06
C SER A 46 -4.86 1.76 0.00
N LEU A 47 -4.88 2.31 -1.21
CA LEU A 47 -5.00 3.76 -1.38
C LEU A 47 -6.13 4.24 -0.47
N PRO A 48 -5.95 5.34 0.28
CA PRO A 48 -7.03 5.89 1.09
C PRO A 48 -8.25 6.04 0.18
N SER A 49 -9.36 5.41 0.58
CA SER A 49 -10.61 5.40 -0.18
C SER A 49 -10.90 6.81 -0.69
N GLU A 50 -11.21 6.93 -1.99
CA GLU A 50 -11.56 8.22 -2.58
C GLU A 50 -12.57 8.92 -1.67
N ARG A 51 -12.27 10.16 -1.26
CA ARG A 51 -13.21 10.95 -0.46
C ARG A 51 -14.55 10.92 -1.18
N LYS A 52 -15.60 10.39 -0.55
CA LYS A 52 -16.96 10.35 -1.12
C LYS A 52 -17.26 11.75 -1.65
N LYS A 53 -17.36 11.90 -2.99
CA LYS A 53 -17.62 13.18 -3.68
C LYS A 53 -19.02 13.73 -3.40
N ASN A 54 -19.79 13.03 -2.57
CA ASN A 54 -21.20 13.26 -2.34
C ASN A 54 -21.42 14.23 -1.17
N LYS A 55 -20.87 15.42 -1.27
CA LYS A 55 -21.40 16.61 -0.58
C LYS A 55 -21.21 17.75 -1.55
N GLY A 56 -22.26 18.09 -2.31
CA GLY A 56 -22.28 19.35 -3.06
C GLY A 56 -21.84 20.46 -2.12
N SER A 57 -20.93 21.33 -2.59
CA SER A 57 -20.47 22.43 -1.74
C SER A 57 -21.67 23.34 -1.44
N LYS A 58 -21.65 24.11 -0.36
CA LYS A 58 -22.71 25.10 -0.09
C LYS A 58 -22.87 26.13 -1.24
N LEU A 59 -21.87 26.19 -2.11
CA LEU A 59 -21.80 27.06 -3.28
C LEU A 59 -22.35 26.40 -4.56
N ASP A 60 -22.70 25.11 -4.55
CA ASP A 60 -23.30 24.41 -5.72
C ASP A 60 -24.50 25.16 -6.31
N PRO A 61 -25.46 25.65 -5.50
CA PRO A 61 -26.60 26.41 -6.02
C PRO A 61 -26.23 27.73 -6.72
N TYR A 62 -25.06 28.29 -6.42
CA TYR A 62 -24.63 29.60 -6.93
C TYR A 62 -23.63 29.52 -8.09
N LYS A 63 -23.14 28.31 -8.44
CA LYS A 63 -22.20 28.12 -9.56
C LYS A 63 -22.75 28.67 -10.88
N LEU A 64 -24.05 28.53 -11.11
CA LEU A 64 -24.72 29.02 -12.32
C LEU A 64 -24.67 30.54 -12.46
N CYS A 65 -24.71 31.28 -11.34
CA CYS A 65 -24.60 32.73 -11.34
C CYS A 65 -23.16 33.21 -11.52
N ILE A 66 -22.20 32.48 -10.93
CA ILE A 66 -20.77 32.84 -10.98
C ILE A 66 -20.20 32.58 -12.39
N CYS A 67 -20.58 31.48 -13.05
CA CYS A 67 -20.12 31.15 -14.40
C CYS A 67 -20.70 32.04 -15.52
N ARG A 68 -21.66 32.92 -15.23
CA ARG A 68 -22.23 33.84 -16.24
C ARG A 68 -21.37 35.09 -16.46
N PHE A 69 -20.43 35.36 -15.56
CA PHE A 69 -19.60 36.59 -15.56
C PHE A 69 -18.11 36.34 -15.90
N ILE A 70 -17.78 35.14 -16.38
CA ILE A 70 -16.49 34.79 -16.99
C ILE A 70 -16.75 34.44 -18.44
#